data_AF-A0A1M6BIN5-F1
#
_entry.id   AF-A0A1M6BIN5-F1
#
_cell.length_a   1.000
_cell.length_b   1.000
_cell.length_c   1.000
_cell.angle_alpha   90.00
_cell.angle_beta   90.00
_cell.angle_gamma   90.00
#
_symmetry.space_group_name_H-M   'P 1'
#
loop_
_entity.id
_entity.type
_entity.pdbx_description
1 polymer ?
#
loop_
_entity_poly.entity_id
_entity_poly.type
_entity_poly.pdbx_seq_one_letter_code
_entity_poly.pdbx_strand_id
1 'polypeptide(L)' 'MALEYLLLWAMFGFAAGSLAKGKNRRQNIWFCIGLLLGPFAVLIIAILKPAQGPEQKYK' A
#
# COMPACT_ATOMS: atom_id res chain seq x y z
N MET A 1 1.73 -13.55 -21.55
CA MET A 1 0.40 -12.92 -21.55
C MET A 1 -0.21 -12.92 -20.14
N ALA A 2 -0.78 -14.01 -19.59
CA ALA A 2 -1.45 -13.96 -18.28
C ALA A 2 -0.52 -13.71 -17.06
N LEU A 3 0.70 -14.27 -17.08
CA LEU A 3 1.67 -14.14 -16.00
C LEU A 3 2.15 -12.69 -15.80
N GLU A 4 2.31 -11.95 -16.90
CA GLU A 4 2.76 -10.55 -16.89
C GLU A 4 1.74 -9.63 -16.21
N TYR A 5 0.44 -9.85 -16.47
CA TYR A 5 -0.63 -9.12 -15.78
C TYR A 5 -0.65 -9.42 -14.28
N LEU A 6 -0.42 -10.68 -13.89
CA LEU A 6 -0.31 -11.06 -12.48
C LEU A 6 0.89 -10.43 -11.79
N LEU A 7 2.04 -10.35 -12.47
CA LEU A 7 3.26 -9.69 -11.98
C LEU A 7 3.07 -8.19 -11.83
N LEU A 8 2.51 -7.52 -12.84
CA LEU A 8 2.15 -6.10 -12.79
C LEU A 8 1.18 -5.82 -11.63
N TRP A 9 0.17 -6.67 -11.47
CA TRP A 9 -0.80 -6.56 -10.39
C TRP A 9 -0.17 -6.72 -9.00
N ALA A 10 0.70 -7.72 -8.82
CA ALA A 10 1.46 -7.93 -7.59
C ALA A 10 2.41 -6.76 -7.29
N MET A 11 3.00 -6.15 -8.33
CA MET A 11 3.88 -4.99 -8.22
C MET A 11 3.13 -3.76 -7.71
N PHE A 12 1.86 -3.55 -8.12
CA PHE A 12 1.00 -2.52 -7.54
C PHE A 12 0.68 -2.76 -6.06
N GLY A 13 0.42 -4.02 -5.68
CA GLY A 13 0.28 -4.40 -4.27
C GLY A 13 1.52 -4.05 -3.46
N PHE A 14 2.70 -4.36 -3.99
CA PHE A 14 3.99 -4.05 -3.35
C PHE A 14 4.25 -2.55 -3.25
N ALA A 15 3.93 -1.79 -4.31
CA ALA A 15 4.02 -0.34 -4.32
C ALA A 15 3.12 0.31 -3.27
N ALA A 16 1.86 -0.14 -3.16
CA ALA A 16 0.92 0.35 -2.15
C ALA A 16 1.41 0.06 -0.72
N GLY A 17 1.89 -1.16 -0.47
CA GLY A 17 2.49 -1.53 0.82
C GLY A 17 3.74 -0.72 1.16
N SER A 18 4.62 -0.48 0.18
CA SER A 18 5.84 0.31 0.36
C SER A 18 5.53 1.78 0.68
N LEU A 19 4.59 2.40 -0.04
CA LEU A 19 4.10 3.74 0.28
C LEU A 19 3.46 3.81 1.68
N ALA A 20 2.74 2.77 2.07
CA ALA A 20 2.13 2.71 3.39
C ALA A 20 3.17 2.64 4.50
N LYS A 21 4.26 1.89 4.30
CA LYS A 21 5.42 1.84 5.22
C LYS A 21 6.01 3.24 5.43
N GLY A 22 6.24 3.98 4.35
CA GLY A 22 6.76 5.36 4.41
C GLY A 22 5.80 6.35 5.10
N LYS A 23 4.50 6.06 5.12
CA LYS A 23 3.45 6.87 5.75
C LYS A 23 3.06 6.40 7.16
N ASN A 24 3.88 5.54 7.78
CA ASN A 24 3.65 4.96 9.11
C ASN A 24 2.29 4.22 9.21
N ARG A 25 1.88 3.56 8.13
CA ARG A 25 0.68 2.72 8.10
C ARG A 25 1.06 1.24 7.97
N ARG A 26 0.14 0.36 8.36
CA ARG A 26 0.34 -1.10 8.32
C ARG A 26 0.55 -1.56 6.87
N GLN A 27 1.80 -1.88 6.54
CA GLN A 27 2.23 -2.34 5.21
C GLN A 27 1.41 -3.56 4.74
N ASN A 28 1.20 -4.56 5.60
CA ASN A 28 0.51 -5.80 5.23
C ASN A 28 -0.95 -5.54 4.82
N ILE A 29 -1.64 -4.61 5.50
CA ILE A 29 -3.01 -4.26 5.18
C ILE A 29 -3.05 -3.56 3.81
N TRP A 30 -2.14 -2.61 3.58
CA TRP A 30 -2.07 -1.88 2.31
C TRP A 30 -1.59 -2.72 1.13
N PHE A 31 -0.78 -3.74 1.38
CA PHE A 31 -0.40 -4.73 0.39
C PHE A 31 -1.62 -5.55 -0.05
N CYS A 32 -2.41 -6.07 0.90
CA CYS A 32 -3.66 -6.78 0.58
C CYS A 32 -4.66 -5.89 -0.15
N ILE A 33 -4.81 -4.63 0.29
CA ILE A 33 -5.67 -3.64 -0.40
C ILE A 33 -5.15 -3.38 -1.82
N GLY A 34 -3.84 -3.24 -2.01
CA GLY A 34 -3.23 -3.06 -3.33
C GLY A 34 -3.33 -4.30 -4.22
N LEU A 35 -3.36 -5.50 -3.65
CA LEU A 35 -3.64 -6.71 -4.41
C LEU A 35 -5.12 -6.86 -4.78
N LEU A 36 -6.05 -6.22 -4.07
CA LEU A 36 -7.49 -6.29 -4.36
C LEU A 36 -7.95 -5.15 -5.30
N LEU A 37 -7.49 -3.93 -5.04
CA LEU A 37 -7.83 -2.72 -5.80
C LEU A 37 -6.83 -2.43 -6.95
N GLY A 38 -5.66 -3.07 -6.95
CA GLY A 38 -4.62 -2.81 -7.95
C GLY A 38 -4.10 -1.36 -7.88
N PRO A 39 -4.06 -0.63 -9.01
CA PRO A 39 -3.48 0.72 -9.08
C PRO A 39 -4.24 1.75 -8.23
N PHE A 40 -5.54 1.55 -8.00
CA PHE A 40 -6.34 2.48 -7.19
C PHE A 40 -5.86 2.56 -5.74
N ALA A 41 -5.36 1.47 -5.17
CA ALA A 41 -4.80 1.50 -3.81
C ALA A 41 -3.58 2.42 -3.73
N VAL A 42 -2.71 2.39 -4.75
CA VAL A 42 -1.52 3.26 -4.80
C VAL A 42 -1.93 4.73 -4.83
N LEU A 43 -2.98 5.08 -5.59
CA LEU A 43 -3.52 6.44 -5.62
C LEU A 43 -4.09 6.86 -4.26
N ILE A 44 -4.85 5.97 -3.60
CA ILE A 44 -5.45 6.27 -2.29
C ILE A 44 -4.35 6.50 -1.24
N ILE A 45 -3.34 5.62 -1.14
CA ILE A 45 -2.22 5.82 -0.18
C ILE A 45 -1.36 7.04 -0.53
N ALA A 46 -1.21 7.37 -1.81
CA ALA A 46 -0.45 8.53 -2.26
C ALA A 46 -1.09 9.84 -1.77
N ILE A 47 -2.41 9.98 -1.90
CA ILE A 47 -3.16 11.17 -1.48
C ILE A 47 -3.39 11.19 0.05
N LEU A 48 -3.50 10.02 0.69
CA LEU A 48 -3.65 9.94 2.14
C LEU A 48 -2.46 10.58 2.85
N LYS A 49 -2.73 11.53 3.74
CA LYS A 49 -1.70 12.07 4.64
C LYS A 49 -1.11 10.92 5.49
N PRO A 50 0.20 10.98 5.82
CA PRO A 50 0.79 10.05 6.78
C PRO A 50 -0.12 9.89 8.00
N ALA A 51 -0.35 8.66 8.44
CA ALA A 51 -1.22 8.45 9.59
C ALA A 51 -0.59 9.13 10.80
N GLN A 52 -1.20 10.21 11.27
CA GLN A 52 -0.97 10.73 12.62
C GLN A 52 -1.83 9.89 13.57
N GLY A 53 -1.43 8.62 13.74
CA GLY A 53 -2.06 7.74 14.72
C GLY A 53 -1.51 8.03 16.11
N PRO A 54 -2.33 7.96 17.18
CA PRO A 54 -1.86 8.05 18.57
C PRO A 54 -0.83 6.98 18.97
N GLU A 55 -0.59 5.98 18.12
CA GLU A 55 0.54 5.04 18.16
C GLU A 55 1.92 5.72 17.93
N GLN A 56 1.96 7.03 17.62
CA GLN A 56 3.18 7.85 17.73
C GLN A 56 3.62 8.07 19.20
N LYS A 57 3.06 7.32 20.15
CA LYS A 57 3.57 7.21 21.53
C LYS A 57 4.13 5.81 21.77
N TYR A 58 5.39 5.58 21.41
CA TYR A 58 6.34 4.69 22.11
C TYR A 58 7.69 4.74 21.36
N LYS A 59 8.88 4.92 21.94
CA LYS A 59 9.38 5.13 23.30
C LYS A 59 10.75 5.82 23.16
#